data_AF-A0A4Q0PNV9-F1
#
_entry.id   AF-A0A4Q0PNV9-F1
#
_cell.length_a   1.000
_cell.length_b   1.000
_cell.length_c   1.000
_cell.angle_alpha   90.00
_cell.angle_beta   90.00
_cell.angle_gamma   90.00
#
_symmetry.space_group_name_H-M   'P 1'
#
loop_
_entity.id
_entity.type
_entity.pdbx_description
1 polymer ?
#
loop_
_entity_poly.entity_id
_entity_poly.type
_entity_poly.pdbx_seq_one_letter_code
_entity_poly.pdbx_strand_id
1 'polypeptide(L)'
;MNSFKGQNLLEFSDRFKTDENCKEYLAEIKWNDGFKCRKCGHKKPQARKDFSRTCNICSLQESATFNTLFHKVKFGMHKAFFIVFKMATSTKIHQIKFWIRTTSSWVSDFNRYFNEFCFRINHSQSKATIFNNLITKMINKDKVYGKQIECN
;
A
#
# COMPACT_ATOMS: atom_id res chain seq x y z
N MET A 1 -5.41 12.85 -15.34
CA MET A 1 -5.01 11.98 -14.21
C MET A 1 -6.26 11.26 -13.71
N ASN A 2 -6.49 10.01 -14.15
CA ASN A 2 -7.75 9.28 -13.87
C ASN A 2 -7.70 8.61 -12.49
N SER A 3 -7.93 9.42 -11.46
CA SER A 3 -8.08 8.98 -10.07
C SER A 3 -9.25 8.00 -9.95
N PHE A 4 -9.00 6.75 -9.55
CA PHE A 4 -10.03 5.77 -9.20
C PHE A 4 -10.95 6.32 -8.10
N LYS A 5 -12.23 6.56 -8.38
CA LYS A 5 -13.14 7.22 -7.42
C LYS A 5 -13.61 6.30 -6.27
N GLY A 6 -13.27 5.01 -6.32
CA GLY A 6 -13.20 4.17 -5.12
C GLY A 6 -14.52 3.68 -4.53
N GLN A 7 -15.63 3.71 -5.29
CA GLN A 7 -16.96 3.39 -4.73
C GLN A 7 -17.60 2.12 -5.30
N ASN A 8 -17.16 1.64 -6.47
CA ASN A 8 -17.79 0.50 -7.15
C ASN A 8 -16.91 -0.77 -7.10
N LEU A 9 -17.48 -1.87 -6.61
CA LEU A 9 -16.83 -3.19 -6.54
C LEU A 9 -16.49 -3.74 -7.94
N LEU A 10 -17.35 -3.49 -8.94
CA LEU A 10 -17.13 -3.93 -10.32
C LEU A 10 -15.92 -3.22 -10.92
N GLU A 11 -15.81 -1.89 -10.75
CA GLU A 11 -14.65 -1.14 -11.22
C GLU A 11 -13.36 -1.54 -10.48
N PHE A 12 -13.45 -1.85 -9.18
CA PHE A 12 -12.31 -2.37 -8.42
C PHE A 12 -11.84 -3.70 -8.99
N SER A 13 -12.77 -4.63 -9.20
CA SER A 13 -12.45 -5.98 -9.69
C SER A 13 -11.95 -5.96 -11.13
N ASP A 14 -12.40 -4.99 -11.94
CA ASP A 14 -11.96 -4.85 -13.31
C ASP A 14 -10.55 -4.22 -13.39
N ARG A 15 -10.28 -3.21 -12.55
CA ARG A 15 -8.99 -2.51 -12.53
C ARG A 15 -7.88 -3.29 -11.83
N PHE A 16 -8.20 -4.02 -10.76
CA PHE A 16 -7.24 -4.72 -9.91
C PHE A 16 -7.41 -6.23 -10.02
N LYS A 17 -7.27 -6.79 -11.23
CA LYS A 17 -7.41 -8.24 -11.48
C LYS A 17 -6.23 -9.05 -10.95
N THR A 18 -5.02 -8.51 -11.11
CA THR A 18 -3.78 -9.21 -10.77
C THR A 18 -2.89 -8.41 -9.81
N ASP A 19 -1.90 -9.10 -9.24
CA ASP A 19 -0.87 -8.49 -8.42
C ASP A 19 -0.06 -7.44 -9.21
N GLU A 20 0.10 -7.65 -10.53
CA GLU A 20 0.80 -6.75 -11.44
C GLU A 20 0.04 -5.42 -11.59
N ASN A 21 -1.28 -5.46 -11.81
CA ASN A 21 -2.10 -4.24 -11.88
C ASN A 21 -2.01 -3.44 -10.57
N CYS A 22 -1.98 -4.13 -9.43
CA CYS A 22 -1.83 -3.49 -8.13
C CYS A 22 -0.44 -2.83 -7.99
N LYS A 23 0.63 -3.51 -8.40
CA LYS A 23 2.01 -2.98 -8.34
C LYS A 23 2.21 -1.80 -9.28
N GLU A 24 1.66 -1.86 -10.48
CA GLU A 24 1.66 -0.76 -11.44
C GLU A 24 1.01 0.48 -10.84
N TYR A 25 -0.19 0.33 -10.29
CA TYR A 25 -0.90 1.41 -9.62
C TYR A 25 -0.12 2.00 -8.43
N LEU A 26 0.51 1.15 -7.61
CA LEU A 26 1.39 1.60 -6.54
C LEU A 26 2.58 2.40 -7.09
N ALA A 27 3.20 1.95 -8.19
CA ALA A 27 4.36 2.60 -8.78
C ALA A 27 4.02 3.99 -9.35
N GLU A 28 2.89 4.11 -10.06
CA GLU A 28 2.39 5.39 -10.57
C GLU A 28 2.25 6.40 -9.44
N ILE A 29 1.57 5.99 -8.37
CA ILE A 29 1.32 6.87 -7.24
C ILE A 29 2.62 7.19 -6.48
N LYS A 30 3.48 6.18 -6.27
CA LYS A 30 4.69 6.30 -5.48
C LYS A 30 5.64 7.37 -5.97
N TRP A 31 5.72 7.49 -7.27
CA TRP A 31 6.69 8.34 -7.92
C TRP A 31 6.02 9.35 -8.86
N ASN A 32 4.75 9.66 -8.59
CA ASN A 32 4.00 10.71 -9.26
C ASN A 32 4.70 12.06 -9.09
N ASP A 33 5.21 12.32 -7.88
CA ASP A 33 5.92 13.57 -7.52
C ASP A 33 7.42 13.51 -7.88
N GLY A 34 7.82 12.48 -8.64
CA GLY A 34 9.20 12.21 -9.02
C GLY A 34 9.87 11.15 -8.14
N PHE A 35 10.94 10.56 -8.69
CA PHE A 35 11.79 9.62 -7.94
C PHE A 35 12.88 10.39 -7.20
N LYS A 36 13.17 9.99 -5.97
CA LYS A 36 14.33 10.43 -5.21
C LYS A 36 14.95 9.23 -4.51
N CYS A 37 16.16 8.85 -4.90
CA CYS A 37 16.84 7.72 -4.28
C CYS A 37 17.09 8.00 -2.80
N ARG A 38 16.67 7.09 -1.92
CA ARG A 38 16.89 7.21 -0.48
C ARG A 38 18.36 7.14 -0.06
N LYS A 39 19.20 6.42 -0.81
CA LYS A 39 20.63 6.23 -0.48
C LYS A 39 21.50 7.41 -0.91
N CYS A 40 21.26 7.98 -2.09
CA CYS A 40 22.14 9.01 -2.67
C CYS A 40 21.43 10.32 -3.07
N GLY A 41 20.11 10.42 -2.92
CA GLY A 41 19.34 11.61 -3.27
C GLY A 41 19.13 11.85 -4.78
N HIS A 42 19.70 11.01 -5.66
CA HIS A 42 19.58 11.17 -7.10
C HIS A 42 18.14 11.02 -7.59
N LYS A 43 17.76 11.83 -8.58
CA LYS A 43 16.38 11.93 -9.07
C LYS A 43 16.05 11.06 -10.28
N LYS A 44 17.05 10.51 -10.98
CA LYS A 44 16.81 9.68 -12.17
C LYS A 44 16.97 8.19 -11.84
N PRO A 45 15.90 7.40 -12.01
CA PRO A 45 15.94 5.95 -11.98
C PRO A 45 15.83 5.33 -13.38
N GLN A 46 16.19 4.07 -13.49
CA GLN A 46 15.78 3.15 -14.54
C GLN A 46 14.53 2.39 -14.10
N ALA A 47 13.47 2.40 -14.92
CA ALA A 47 12.27 1.59 -14.69
C ALA A 47 12.50 0.15 -15.12
N ARG A 48 11.97 -0.80 -14.34
CA ARG A 48 12.03 -2.25 -14.62
C ARG A 48 10.64 -2.82 -14.92
N LYS A 49 10.62 -4.03 -15.49
CA LYS A 49 9.39 -4.77 -15.84
C LYS A 49 8.53 -5.14 -14.62
N ASP A 50 9.12 -5.23 -13.43
CA ASP A 50 8.42 -5.54 -12.17
C ASP A 50 7.86 -4.27 -11.48
N PHE A 51 7.78 -3.15 -12.20
CA PHE A 51 7.38 -1.84 -11.68
C PHE A 51 8.29 -1.33 -10.54
N SER A 52 9.51 -1.88 -10.42
CA SER A 52 10.54 -1.34 -9.57
C SER A 52 11.35 -0.26 -10.28
N ARG A 53 12.00 0.61 -9.50
CA ARG A 53 12.90 1.64 -9.98
C ARG A 53 14.29 1.41 -9.42
N THR A 54 15.30 1.39 -10.29
CA THR A 54 16.70 1.26 -9.90
C THR A 54 17.40 2.60 -10.04
N CYS A 55 18.08 3.07 -9.01
CA CYS A 55 18.87 4.29 -9.10
C CYS A 55 20.08 4.10 -10.04
N ASN A 56 20.29 5.03 -10.97
CA ASN A 56 21.38 4.95 -11.95
C ASN A 56 22.78 5.17 -11.35
N ILE A 57 22.87 5.74 -10.14
CA ILE A 57 24.16 6.03 -9.48
C ILE A 57 24.55 4.91 -8.52
N CYS A 58 23.70 4.64 -7.54
CA CYS A 58 24.04 3.72 -6.45
C CYS A 58 23.44 2.31 -6.64
N SER A 59 22.80 2.05 -7.77
CA SER A 59 22.14 0.79 -8.11
C SER A 59 21.13 0.28 -7.08
N LEU A 60 20.60 1.17 -6.23
CA LEU A 60 19.57 0.80 -5.26
C LEU A 60 18.27 0.51 -6.01
N GLN A 61 17.74 -0.70 -5.85
CA GLN A 61 16.45 -1.09 -6.38
C GLN A 61 15.35 -0.88 -5.34
N GLU A 62 14.35 -0.07 -5.68
CA GLU A 62 13.17 0.16 -4.87
C GLU A 62 11.93 -0.39 -5.59
N SER A 63 11.27 -1.37 -4.99
CA SER A 63 9.98 -1.86 -5.49
C SER A 63 8.86 -0.85 -5.21
N ALA A 64 7.74 -1.00 -5.93
CA ALA A 64 6.52 -0.23 -5.69
C ALA A 64 6.02 -0.37 -4.23
N THR A 65 6.21 -1.54 -3.63
CA THR A 65 5.81 -1.84 -2.24
C THR A 65 6.82 -1.40 -1.19
N PHE A 66 8.06 -1.10 -1.59
CA PHE A 66 9.14 -0.75 -0.68
C PHE A 66 8.80 0.51 0.11
N ASN A 67 8.94 0.45 1.43
CA ASN A 67 8.62 1.54 2.34
C ASN A 67 7.15 2.00 2.32
N THR A 68 6.22 1.11 1.97
CA THR A 68 4.78 1.37 2.03
C THR A 68 4.13 0.44 3.07
N LEU A 69 2.83 0.62 3.32
CA LEU A 69 2.06 -0.34 4.12
C LEU A 69 2.00 -1.75 3.49
N PHE A 70 2.27 -1.85 2.18
CA PHE A 70 2.32 -3.11 1.44
C PHE A 70 3.70 -3.77 1.43
N HIS A 71 4.68 -3.19 2.15
CA HIS A 71 6.01 -3.78 2.26
C HIS A 71 5.94 -5.14 2.95
N LYS A 72 6.44 -6.19 2.29
CA LYS A 72 6.48 -7.59 2.79
C LYS A 72 5.09 -8.21 3.08
N VAL A 73 4.05 -7.79 2.36
CA VAL A 73 2.75 -8.50 2.37
C VAL A 73 2.95 -9.96 1.96
N LYS A 74 2.47 -10.89 2.79
CA LYS A 74 2.65 -12.35 2.58
C LYS A 74 1.55 -13.03 1.75
N PHE A 75 0.41 -12.37 1.56
CA PHE A 75 -0.79 -12.98 0.95
C PHE A 75 -1.11 -12.45 -0.46
N GLY A 76 -0.18 -11.70 -1.07
CA GLY A 76 -0.35 -11.11 -2.40
C GLY A 76 -0.92 -9.69 -2.39
N MET A 77 -0.62 -8.94 -3.45
CA MET A 77 -1.01 -7.53 -3.57
C MET A 77 -2.50 -7.38 -3.83
N HIS A 78 -3.08 -8.22 -4.69
CA HIS A 78 -4.51 -8.17 -5.02
C HIS A 78 -5.39 -8.34 -3.78
N LYS A 79 -5.09 -9.35 -2.95
CA LYS A 79 -5.78 -9.55 -1.66
C LYS A 79 -5.59 -8.36 -0.72
N ALA A 80 -4.42 -7.73 -0.69
CA ALA A 80 -4.18 -6.56 0.16
C ALA A 80 -4.99 -5.34 -0.28
N PHE A 81 -5.05 -5.11 -1.58
CA PHE A 81 -5.89 -4.08 -2.17
C PHE A 81 -7.37 -4.30 -1.87
N PHE A 82 -7.83 -5.55 -1.97
CA PHE A 82 -9.22 -5.89 -1.65
C PHE A 82 -9.55 -5.66 -0.18
N ILE A 83 -8.65 -6.02 0.74
CA ILE A 83 -8.81 -5.73 2.17
C ILE A 83 -8.91 -4.23 2.41
N VAL A 84 -8.00 -3.43 1.84
CA VAL A 84 -8.03 -1.96 1.97
C VAL A 84 -9.33 -1.39 1.39
N PHE A 85 -9.75 -1.86 0.21
CA PHE A 85 -11.02 -1.46 -0.41
C PHE A 85 -12.23 -1.79 0.47
N LYS A 86 -12.29 -3.00 1.04
CA LYS A 86 -13.38 -3.39 1.95
C LYS A 86 -13.36 -2.56 3.23
N MET A 87 -12.19 -2.37 3.84
CA MET A 87 -12.03 -1.50 5.02
C MET A 87 -12.43 -0.05 4.72
N ALA A 88 -12.21 0.41 3.49
CA ALA A 88 -12.53 1.76 3.05
C ALA A 88 -14.03 1.98 2.76
N THR A 89 -14.70 0.97 2.22
CA THR A 89 -16.08 1.08 1.72
C THR A 89 -17.13 0.57 2.70
N SER A 90 -16.75 -0.24 3.68
CA SER A 90 -17.69 -0.83 4.64
C SER A 90 -17.65 -0.13 6.00
N THR A 91 -18.82 0.21 6.52
CA THR A 91 -19.02 0.63 7.91
C THR A 91 -18.92 -0.54 8.89
N LYS A 92 -18.99 -1.78 8.40
CA LYS A 92 -19.03 -3.02 9.22
C LYS A 92 -17.63 -3.64 9.35
N ILE A 93 -16.73 -2.93 10.02
CA ILE A 93 -15.33 -3.35 10.25
C ILE A 93 -15.24 -4.74 10.90
N HIS A 94 -16.17 -5.08 11.81
CA HIS A 94 -16.20 -6.38 12.48
C HIS A 94 -16.41 -7.55 11.49
N GLN A 95 -17.30 -7.38 10.52
CA GLN A 95 -17.56 -8.41 9.49
C GLN A 95 -16.35 -8.61 8.58
N ILE A 96 -15.59 -7.54 8.31
CA ILE A 96 -14.34 -7.62 7.56
C ILE A 96 -13.28 -8.39 8.36
N LYS A 97 -13.12 -8.10 9.66
CA LYS A 97 -12.18 -8.84 10.51
C LYS A 97 -12.47 -10.34 10.54
N PHE A 98 -13.75 -10.73 10.51
CA PHE A 98 -14.15 -12.13 10.46
C PHE A 98 -13.82 -12.76 9.10
N TRP A 99 -14.29 -12.14 8.00
CA TRP A 99 -14.06 -12.61 6.64
C TRP A 99 -12.57 -12.81 6.33
N ILE A 100 -11.75 -11.83 6.71
CA ILE A 100 -10.30 -11.89 6.47
C ILE A 100 -9.64 -13.07 7.20
N ARG A 101 -10.05 -13.36 8.45
CA ARG A 101 -9.53 -14.50 9.22
C ARG A 101 -9.88 -15.83 8.55
N THR A 102 -11.07 -15.94 7.97
CA THR A 102 -11.50 -17.14 7.26
C THR A 102 -10.78 -17.29 5.92
N THR A 103 -10.62 -16.22 5.15
CA THR A 103 -9.96 -16.26 3.82
C THR A 103 -8.45 -16.43 3.89
N SER A 104 -7.82 -15.98 4.98
CA SER A 104 -6.35 -16.00 5.16
C SER A 104 -5.89 -16.97 6.24
N SER A 105 -6.74 -17.93 6.65
CA SER A 105 -6.48 -18.91 7.71
C SER A 105 -5.20 -19.74 7.48
N TRP A 106 -4.83 -19.96 6.21
CA TRP A 106 -3.64 -20.68 5.79
C TRP A 106 -2.32 -19.91 5.94
N VAL A 107 -2.38 -18.61 6.24
CA VAL A 107 -1.19 -17.79 6.44
C VAL A 107 -0.80 -17.86 7.92
N SER A 108 0.28 -18.57 8.24
CA SER A 108 0.84 -18.58 9.60
C SER A 108 1.17 -17.16 10.07
N ASP A 109 0.85 -16.85 11.34
CA ASP A 109 0.93 -15.51 11.94
C ASP A 109 0.07 -14.40 11.29
N PHE A 110 -0.98 -14.76 10.53
CA PHE A 110 -1.87 -13.79 9.90
C PHE A 110 -2.45 -12.78 10.89
N ASN A 111 -2.86 -13.21 12.08
CA ASN A 111 -3.45 -12.32 13.09
C ASN A 111 -2.47 -11.23 13.54
N ARG A 112 -1.19 -11.55 13.76
CA ARG A 112 -0.17 -10.56 14.16
C ARG A 112 0.07 -9.54 13.05
N TYR A 113 0.26 -10.03 11.82
CA TYR A 113 0.44 -9.18 10.65
C TYR A 113 -0.79 -8.32 10.37
N PHE A 114 -1.98 -8.90 10.45
CA PHE A 114 -3.25 -8.20 10.22
C PHE A 114 -3.52 -7.17 11.30
N ASN A 115 -3.20 -7.46 12.56
CA ASN A 115 -3.26 -6.48 13.64
C ASN A 115 -2.30 -5.31 13.37
N GLU A 116 -1.06 -5.57 12.94
CA GLU A 116 -0.11 -4.52 12.55
C GLU A 116 -0.61 -3.72 11.33
N PHE A 117 -1.17 -4.40 10.33
CA PHE A 117 -1.73 -3.79 9.13
C PHE A 117 -2.96 -2.92 9.43
N CYS A 118 -3.91 -3.42 10.22
CA CYS A 118 -5.05 -2.67 10.72
C CYS A 118 -4.62 -1.51 11.61
N PHE A 119 -3.63 -1.70 12.48
CA PHE A 119 -3.07 -0.62 13.31
C PHE A 119 -2.49 0.49 12.44
N ARG A 120 -1.68 0.13 11.44
CA ARG A 120 -1.11 1.05 10.46
C ARG A 120 -2.16 1.81 9.64
N ILE A 121 -3.27 1.15 9.28
CA ILE A 121 -4.41 1.79 8.61
C ILE A 121 -5.15 2.73 9.57
N ASN A 122 -5.49 2.28 10.77
CA ASN A 122 -6.31 3.02 11.73
C ASN A 122 -5.60 4.23 12.34
N HIS A 123 -4.28 4.17 12.51
CA HIS A 123 -3.45 5.28 13.00
C HIS A 123 -2.99 6.23 11.88
N SER A 124 -3.39 5.99 10.63
CA SER A 124 -3.08 6.93 9.55
C SER A 124 -3.91 8.23 9.72
N GLN A 125 -3.21 9.36 9.87
CA GLN A 125 -3.77 10.68 10.25
C GLN A 125 -4.70 11.35 9.20
N SER A 126 -5.15 10.69 8.13
CA SER A 126 -5.97 11.36 7.10
C SER A 126 -7.19 10.56 6.67
N LYS A 127 -8.36 10.93 7.20
CA LYS A 127 -9.66 10.29 6.94
C LYS A 127 -10.55 11.10 5.97
N ALA A 128 -10.08 11.37 4.75
CA ALA A 128 -10.98 11.85 3.69
C ALA A 128 -10.55 11.33 2.30
N THR A 129 -11.51 10.66 1.63
CA THR A 129 -11.45 9.92 0.35
C THR A 129 -10.51 8.70 0.35
N ILE A 130 -11.07 7.54 0.74
CA ILE A 130 -10.42 6.48 1.52
C ILE A 130 -9.56 5.50 0.69
N PHE A 131 -9.58 5.52 -0.64
CA PHE A 131 -8.75 4.59 -1.42
C PHE A 131 -7.55 5.31 -2.06
N ASN A 132 -7.78 6.32 -2.90
CA ASN A 132 -6.70 7.00 -3.59
C ASN A 132 -5.83 7.85 -2.69
N ASN A 133 -6.41 8.61 -1.78
CA ASN A 133 -5.59 9.44 -0.88
C ASN A 133 -4.85 8.57 0.14
N LEU A 134 -5.38 7.40 0.47
CA LEU A 134 -4.73 6.44 1.35
C LEU A 134 -3.54 5.78 0.65
N ILE A 135 -3.68 5.25 -0.57
CA ILE A 135 -2.53 4.75 -1.34
C ILE A 135 -1.50 5.88 -1.57
N THR A 136 -1.94 7.09 -1.95
CA THR A 136 -1.06 8.24 -2.22
C THR A 136 -0.31 8.73 -0.98
N LYS A 137 -0.97 8.81 0.18
CA LYS A 137 -0.32 9.23 1.43
C LYS A 137 0.44 8.11 2.13
N MET A 138 0.08 6.85 1.91
CA MET A 138 0.84 5.68 2.39
C MET A 138 2.20 5.56 1.72
N ILE A 139 2.33 6.09 0.49
CA ILE A 139 3.57 6.02 -0.25
C ILE A 139 4.44 7.27 -0.05
N ASN A 140 3.82 8.44 0.14
CA ASN A 140 4.53 9.71 0.34
C ASN A 140 5.01 9.98 1.79
N LYS A 141 4.95 9.02 2.73
CA LYS A 141 5.42 9.20 4.12
C LYS A 141 6.59 8.28 4.48
N ASP A 142 7.62 8.85 5.10
CA ASP A 142 8.79 8.11 5.60
C ASP A 142 8.47 7.30 6.88
N LYS A 143 9.31 6.28 7.16
CA LYS A 143 9.20 5.44 8.37
C LYS A 143 9.25 6.29 9.64
N VAL A 144 8.23 6.14 10.49
CA VAL A 144 8.23 6.68 11.86
C VAL A 144 8.84 5.64 12.79
N TYR A 145 9.90 6.02 13.50
CA TYR A 145 10.49 5.22 14.57
C TYR A 145 9.86 5.64 15.91
N GLY A 146 9.59 4.66 16.79
CA GLY A 146 8.76 4.83 18.00
C GLY A 146 9.23 5.89 19.02
N LYS A 147 10.41 6.49 18.84
CA LYS A 147 10.93 7.57 19.69
C LYS A 147 10.34 8.96 19.40
N GLN A 148 9.55 9.13 18.34
CA GLN A 148 8.87 10.40 18.04
C GLN A 148 7.41 10.42 18.53
N ILE A 149 7.03 9.44 19.34
CA ILE A 149 5.73 9.35 20.00
C ILE A 149 5.92 9.89 21.41
N GLU A 150 6.13 11.19 21.55
CA GLU A 150 5.89 11.86 22.83
C GLU A 150 4.55 12.58 22.69
N CYS A 151 3.52 11.99 23.29
CA CYS A 151 2.23 12.62 23.47
C CYS A 151 2.36 13.59 24.66
N ASN A 152 2.23 14.89 24.40
CA ASN A 152 1.68 15.81 25.40
C ASN A 152 0.15 15.74 25.35
#